data_AF-A0AAW4KT05-F1
#
_entry.id   AF-A0AAW4KT05-F1
#
_cell.length_a   1.000
_cell.length_b   1.000
_cell.length_c   1.000
_cell.angle_alpha   90.00
_cell.angle_beta   90.00
_cell.angle_gamma   90.00
#
_symmetry.space_group_name_H-M   'P 1'
#
loop_
_entity.id
_entity.type
_entity.pdbx_description
1 polymer ?
#
loop_
_entity_poly.entity_id
_entity_poly.type
_entity_poly.pdbx_seq_one_letter_code
_entity_poly.pdbx_strand_id
1 'polypeptide(L)'
;ATPPTVLRERLLAQQQGLVDELRHAKYEGILESTPAITVLRGTAHFQDGHTLSVELIEGGEREVAFDRCLIATGAGAAVPPIPGLQDTPYWTSEEALASASIPQRLAVIGSSVVALELAQAFARLGSRVTILARNSLFFREDPAIGEALTAAFRMEGIDVLEQTQASQVTHANGEFVLTTNHGELRADQLFVATGRTPCTQS
;
A
#
# COMPACT_ATOMS: atom_id res chain seq x y z
N ALA A 1 5.68 -26.88 17.98
CA ALA A 1 5.92 -25.77 18.94
C ALA A 1 4.68 -24.89 18.97
N THR A 2 4.28 -24.37 20.13
CA THR A 2 3.15 -23.43 20.22
C THR A 2 3.52 -22.13 19.48
N PRO A 3 2.67 -21.60 18.59
CA PRO A 3 2.94 -20.33 17.92
C PRO A 3 3.09 -19.20 18.96
N PRO A 4 4.02 -18.26 18.75
CA PRO A 4 4.23 -17.15 19.68
C PRO A 4 3.01 -16.22 19.69
N THR A 5 2.71 -15.64 20.85
CA THR A 5 1.69 -14.58 20.94
C THR A 5 2.21 -13.30 20.30
N VAL A 6 1.48 -12.77 19.32
CA VAL A 6 1.83 -11.52 18.63
C VAL A 6 0.98 -10.37 19.18
N LEU A 7 1.65 -9.34 19.71
CA LEU A 7 1.01 -8.11 20.21
C LEU A 7 1.12 -7.01 19.15
N ARG A 8 0.21 -7.01 18.16
CA ARG A 8 0.31 -6.11 16.98
C ARG A 8 0.36 -4.64 17.37
N GLU A 9 -0.42 -4.19 18.34
CA GLU A 9 -0.40 -2.80 18.80
C GLU A 9 0.99 -2.36 19.28
N ARG A 10 1.73 -3.24 19.97
CA ARG A 10 3.10 -2.93 20.42
C ARG A 10 4.09 -2.89 19.26
N LEU A 11 3.95 -3.81 18.30
CA LEU A 11 4.77 -3.81 17.09
C LEU A 11 4.51 -2.56 16.24
N LEU A 12 3.24 -2.15 16.13
CA LEU A 12 2.85 -0.93 15.42
C LEU A 12 3.39 0.32 16.13
N ALA A 13 3.28 0.39 17.47
CA ALA A 13 3.84 1.52 18.22
C ALA A 13 5.37 1.62 18.07
N GLN A 14 6.07 0.48 18.07
CA GLN A 14 7.52 0.44 17.81
C GLN A 14 7.85 0.90 16.38
N GLN A 15 7.11 0.40 15.38
CA GLN A 15 7.25 0.82 13.98
C GLN A 15 7.04 2.34 13.84
N GLN A 16 5.97 2.87 14.43
CA GLN A 16 5.63 4.28 14.35
C GLN A 16 6.67 5.16 15.05
N GLY A 17 7.18 4.74 16.21
CA GLY A 17 8.24 5.46 16.91
C GLY A 17 9.50 5.63 16.05
N LEU A 18 9.93 4.59 15.34
CA LEU A 18 11.07 4.67 14.44
C LEU A 18 10.78 5.57 13.22
N VAL A 19 9.57 5.48 12.66
CA VAL A 19 9.14 6.34 11.55
C VAL A 19 9.18 7.82 11.96
N ASP A 20 8.67 8.15 13.15
CA ASP A 20 8.63 9.52 13.65
C ASP A 20 10.03 10.06 13.96
N GLU A 21 10.89 9.23 14.58
CA GLU A 21 12.29 9.56 14.85
C GLU A 21 13.03 9.90 13.55
N LEU A 22 12.93 9.03 12.54
CA LEU A 22 13.62 9.22 11.26
C LEU A 22 13.05 10.40 10.48
N ARG A 23 11.73 10.60 10.47
CA ARG A 23 11.08 11.76 9.84
C ARG A 23 11.63 13.05 10.44
N HIS A 24 11.67 13.14 11.76
CA HIS A 24 12.16 14.32 12.44
C HIS A 24 13.64 14.58 12.16
N ALA A 25 14.48 13.57 12.40
CA ALA A 25 15.93 13.71 12.31
C ALA A 25 16.46 13.92 10.88
N LYS A 26 15.77 13.39 9.86
CA LYS A 26 16.26 13.36 8.48
C LYS A 26 15.48 14.22 7.50
N TYR A 27 14.37 14.82 7.92
CA TYR A 27 13.57 15.69 7.06
C TYR A 27 13.21 16.98 7.77
N GLU A 28 12.38 16.93 8.81
CA GLU A 28 11.84 18.12 9.47
C GLU A 28 12.95 19.00 10.03
N GLY A 29 13.83 18.43 10.86
CA GLY A 29 14.93 19.18 11.46
C GLY A 29 15.92 19.77 10.44
N ILE A 30 16.12 19.09 9.30
CA ILE A 30 16.99 19.60 8.21
C ILE A 30 16.32 20.79 7.52
N LEU A 31 15.02 20.68 7.20
CA LEU A 31 14.27 21.76 6.55
C LEU A 31 14.15 22.99 7.47
N GLU A 32 13.82 22.78 8.74
CA GLU A 32 13.64 23.86 9.73
C GLU A 32 14.95 24.59 10.05
N SER A 33 16.08 23.87 10.10
CA SER A 33 17.38 24.45 10.42
C SER A 33 18.08 25.12 9.22
N THR A 34 17.51 25.06 8.01
CA THR A 34 18.10 25.63 6.80
C THR A 34 17.40 26.95 6.44
N PRO A 35 17.97 28.13 6.73
CA PRO A 35 17.28 29.41 6.58
C PRO A 35 16.87 29.76 5.14
N ALA A 36 17.52 29.15 4.15
CA ALA A 36 17.24 29.35 2.74
C ALA A 36 16.03 28.56 2.22
N ILE A 37 15.44 27.66 3.04
CA ILE A 37 14.30 26.83 2.66
C ILE A 37 13.06 27.35 3.38
N THR A 38 12.00 27.61 2.61
CA THR A 38 10.66 27.88 3.16
C THR A 38 9.76 26.69 2.87
N VAL A 39 9.17 26.12 3.93
CA VAL A 39 8.21 25.01 3.80
C VAL A 39 6.79 25.57 3.79
N LEU A 40 6.00 25.18 2.79
CA LEU A 40 4.56 25.41 2.73
C LEU A 40 3.84 24.09 2.85
N ARG A 41 2.89 24.00 3.78
CA ARG A 41 2.05 22.81 3.98
C ARG A 41 0.73 23.02 3.23
N GLY A 42 0.61 22.38 2.07
CA GLY A 42 -0.54 22.54 1.19
C GLY A 42 -0.42 21.72 -0.09
N THR A 43 -1.46 21.78 -0.92
CA THR A 43 -1.50 21.15 -2.24
C THR A 43 -1.19 22.20 -3.30
N ALA A 44 -0.16 21.97 -4.11
CA ALA A 44 0.29 22.92 -5.12
C ALA A 44 -0.22 22.56 -6.53
N HIS A 45 -0.64 23.56 -7.28
CA HIS A 45 -1.08 23.46 -8.67
C HIS A 45 -0.37 24.52 -9.53
N PHE A 46 0.00 24.17 -10.76
CA PHE A 46 0.54 25.16 -11.70
C PHE A 46 -0.58 26.08 -12.18
N GLN A 47 -0.40 27.39 -11.96
CA GLN A 47 -1.25 28.42 -12.57
C GLN A 47 -0.72 28.78 -13.96
N ASP A 48 0.61 28.83 -14.10
CA ASP A 48 1.33 29.04 -15.36
C ASP A 48 2.76 28.47 -15.29
N GLY A 49 3.62 28.79 -16.27
CA GLY A 49 5.00 28.28 -16.35
C GLY A 49 5.97 28.79 -15.28
N HIS A 50 5.57 29.78 -14.46
CA HIS A 50 6.39 30.45 -13.47
C HIS A 50 5.69 30.69 -12.13
N THR A 51 4.44 30.24 -11.98
CA THR A 51 3.62 30.47 -10.77
C THR A 51 2.88 29.21 -10.36
N LEU A 52 2.97 28.86 -9.06
CA LEU A 52 2.11 27.88 -8.41
C LEU A 52 1.05 28.59 -7.57
N SER A 53 -0.17 28.05 -7.55
CA SER A 53 -1.10 28.26 -6.44
C SER A 53 -0.95 27.12 -5.44
N VAL A 54 -0.91 27.43 -4.14
CA VAL A 54 -0.86 26.47 -3.04
C VAL A 54 -2.09 26.63 -2.15
N GLU A 55 -2.96 25.62 -2.14
CA GLU A 55 -4.05 25.52 -1.18
C GLU A 55 -3.48 25.05 0.17
N LEU A 56 -3.50 25.91 1.18
CA LEU A 56 -2.86 25.66 2.47
C LEU A 56 -3.73 24.75 3.35
N ILE A 57 -3.10 23.86 4.10
CA ILE A 57 -3.80 22.96 5.04
C ILE A 57 -4.54 23.75 6.14
N GLU A 58 -3.99 24.90 6.55
CA GLU A 58 -4.61 25.80 7.54
C GLU A 58 -5.75 26.66 6.95
N GLY A 59 -6.02 26.52 5.65
CA GLY A 59 -6.99 27.29 4.90
C GLY A 59 -6.36 28.47 4.15
N GLY A 60 -7.03 28.87 3.07
CA GLY A 60 -6.57 29.92 2.18
C GLY A 60 -5.64 29.43 1.07
N GLU A 61 -5.28 30.36 0.20
CA GLU A 61 -4.47 30.10 -1.00
C GLU A 61 -3.25 31.01 -1.00
N ARG A 62 -2.11 30.50 -1.47
CA ARG A 62 -0.87 31.27 -1.60
C ARG A 62 -0.26 31.07 -2.98
N GLU A 63 -0.02 32.18 -3.67
CA GLU A 63 0.76 32.18 -4.90
C GLU A 63 2.27 32.09 -4.59
N VAL A 64 2.99 31.31 -5.40
CA VAL A 64 4.43 31.10 -5.32
C VAL A 64 5.03 31.26 -6.72
N ALA A 65 5.67 32.40 -6.95
CA ALA A 65 6.45 32.63 -8.16
C ALA A 65 7.82 31.91 -8.08
N PHE A 66 8.30 31.42 -9.21
CA PHE A 66 9.59 30.71 -9.30
C PHE A 66 10.32 30.95 -10.62
N ASP A 67 11.66 30.95 -10.58
CA ASP A 67 12.48 30.91 -11.79
C ASP A 67 12.52 29.50 -12.39
N ARG A 68 12.60 28.48 -11.54
CA ARG A 68 12.65 27.05 -11.90
C ARG A 68 11.83 26.24 -10.90
N CYS A 69 11.16 25.21 -11.37
CA CYS A 69 10.38 24.29 -10.55
C CYS A 69 10.89 22.84 -10.73
N LEU A 70 11.04 22.12 -9.63
CA LEU A 70 11.27 20.68 -9.61
C LEU A 70 9.97 19.98 -9.20
N ILE A 71 9.43 19.14 -10.08
CA ILE A 71 8.26 18.31 -9.77
C ILE A 71 8.72 17.00 -9.13
N ALA A 72 8.37 16.80 -7.86
CA ALA A 72 8.75 15.63 -7.08
C ALA A 72 7.55 15.02 -6.31
N THR A 73 6.37 14.98 -6.93
CA THR A 73 5.10 14.58 -6.29
C THR A 73 4.92 13.06 -6.08
N GLY A 74 5.86 12.25 -6.55
CA GLY A 74 5.85 10.80 -6.31
C GLY A 74 4.72 10.05 -7.03
N ALA A 75 4.21 9.00 -6.39
CA ALA A 75 3.18 8.12 -6.93
C ALA A 75 2.26 7.60 -5.81
N GLY A 76 1.00 7.30 -6.13
CA GLY A 76 0.00 6.70 -5.25
C GLY A 76 -0.26 5.23 -5.59
N ALA A 77 -0.96 4.49 -4.72
CA ALA A 77 -1.34 3.11 -5.00
C ALA A 77 -2.33 3.04 -6.18
N ALA A 78 -2.08 2.13 -7.13
CA ALA A 78 -2.98 1.91 -8.25
C ALA A 78 -4.11 0.96 -7.83
N VAL A 79 -5.36 1.37 -8.04
CA VAL A 79 -6.56 0.59 -7.72
C VAL A 79 -7.16 0.06 -9.03
N PRO A 80 -7.30 -1.27 -9.19
CA PRO A 80 -7.86 -1.84 -10.41
C PRO A 80 -9.38 -1.59 -10.46
N PRO A 81 -9.97 -1.42 -11.65
CA PRO A 81 -11.41 -1.13 -11.80
C PRO A 81 -12.26 -2.41 -11.64
N ILE A 82 -12.10 -3.12 -10.53
CA ILE A 82 -12.89 -4.33 -10.23
C ILE A 82 -14.26 -3.88 -9.69
N PRO A 83 -15.38 -4.33 -10.28
CA PRO A 83 -16.71 -3.98 -9.80
C PRO A 83 -16.88 -4.22 -8.30
N GLY A 84 -17.37 -3.20 -7.60
CA GLY A 84 -17.63 -3.20 -6.16
C GLY A 84 -16.40 -2.97 -5.27
N LEU A 85 -15.17 -2.95 -5.79
CA LEU A 85 -13.97 -2.74 -4.96
C LEU A 85 -13.90 -1.34 -4.35
N GLN A 86 -14.20 -0.30 -5.12
CA GLN A 86 -14.03 1.10 -4.69
C GLN A 86 -14.84 1.46 -3.44
N ASP A 87 -15.99 0.83 -3.25
CA ASP A 87 -16.92 1.10 -2.14
C ASP A 87 -16.65 0.22 -0.90
N THR A 88 -15.51 -0.46 -0.85
CA THR A 88 -15.15 -1.41 0.22
C THR A 88 -14.00 -0.87 1.07
N PRO A 89 -13.84 -1.31 2.32
CA PRO A 89 -12.73 -0.88 3.18
C PRO A 89 -11.43 -1.64 2.86
N TYR A 90 -11.09 -1.81 1.57
CA TYR A 90 -9.86 -2.50 1.17
C TYR A 90 -8.63 -1.72 1.65
N TRP A 91 -7.52 -2.41 1.82
CA TRP A 91 -6.23 -1.80 2.15
C TRP A 91 -5.40 -1.60 0.90
N THR A 92 -4.70 -0.47 0.84
CA THR A 92 -3.45 -0.34 0.10
C THR A 92 -2.27 -0.68 1.04
N SER A 93 -1.04 -0.44 0.61
CA SER A 93 0.13 -0.64 1.47
C SER A 93 0.12 0.27 2.71
N GLU A 94 -0.49 1.45 2.60
CA GLU A 94 -0.56 2.43 3.69
C GLU A 94 -1.42 1.90 4.85
N GLU A 95 -2.65 1.50 4.57
CA GLU A 95 -3.57 0.96 5.59
C GLU A 95 -3.05 -0.38 6.15
N ALA A 96 -2.44 -1.22 5.30
CA ALA A 96 -1.86 -2.48 5.74
C ALA A 96 -0.73 -2.27 6.78
N LEU A 97 0.19 -1.33 6.53
CA LEU A 97 1.28 -1.01 7.45
C LEU A 97 0.81 -0.29 8.71
N ALA A 98 -0.26 0.51 8.61
CA ALA A 98 -0.84 1.26 9.73
C ALA A 98 -1.81 0.42 10.58
N SER A 99 -2.21 -0.78 10.12
CA SER A 99 -3.21 -1.59 10.81
C SER A 99 -2.76 -2.01 12.22
N ALA A 100 -3.65 -1.77 13.20
CA ALA A 100 -3.47 -2.14 14.60
C ALA A 100 -3.79 -3.61 14.90
N SER A 101 -4.36 -4.33 13.94
CA SER A 101 -4.78 -5.73 14.09
C SER A 101 -4.23 -6.62 12.99
N ILE A 102 -4.07 -7.90 13.27
CA ILE A 102 -3.73 -8.92 12.28
C ILE A 102 -5.04 -9.62 11.89
N PRO A 103 -5.52 -9.50 10.63
CA PRO A 103 -6.75 -10.17 10.20
C PRO A 103 -6.54 -11.69 10.22
N GLN A 104 -7.56 -12.46 10.57
CA GLN A 104 -7.43 -13.93 10.58
C GLN A 104 -7.24 -14.46 9.14
N ARG A 105 -7.93 -13.87 8.17
CA ARG A 105 -7.80 -14.18 6.74
C ARG A 105 -7.54 -12.90 5.96
N LEU A 106 -6.48 -12.91 5.17
CA LEU A 106 -6.08 -11.82 4.30
C LEU A 106 -6.08 -12.28 2.84
N ALA A 107 -6.94 -11.69 2.02
CA ALA A 107 -6.85 -11.82 0.57
C ALA A 107 -5.93 -10.73 0.01
N VAL A 108 -5.07 -11.08 -0.94
CA VAL A 108 -4.14 -10.15 -1.59
C VAL A 108 -4.36 -10.17 -3.09
N ILE A 109 -4.65 -9.01 -3.70
CA ILE A 109 -4.68 -8.84 -5.16
C ILE A 109 -3.39 -8.16 -5.60
N GLY A 110 -2.50 -8.93 -6.24
CA GLY A 110 -1.19 -8.47 -6.67
C GLY A 110 -0.13 -9.57 -6.62
N SER A 111 0.91 -9.48 -7.45
CA SER A 111 1.92 -10.54 -7.59
C SER A 111 3.34 -10.02 -7.76
N SER A 112 3.62 -8.82 -7.26
CA SER A 112 4.95 -8.19 -7.28
C SER A 112 5.31 -7.67 -5.89
N VAL A 113 6.47 -7.02 -5.76
CA VAL A 113 7.16 -6.68 -4.52
C VAL A 113 6.24 -6.29 -3.34
N VAL A 114 5.45 -5.23 -3.48
CA VAL A 114 4.60 -4.72 -2.38
C VAL A 114 3.56 -5.76 -1.93
N ALA A 115 2.99 -6.51 -2.89
CA ALA A 115 2.02 -7.55 -2.58
C ALA A 115 2.67 -8.70 -1.79
N LEU A 116 3.85 -9.14 -2.24
CA LEU A 116 4.51 -10.34 -1.72
C LEU A 116 5.21 -10.11 -0.39
N GLU A 117 5.85 -8.96 -0.21
CA GLU A 117 6.49 -8.58 1.05
C GLU A 117 5.47 -8.52 2.19
N LEU A 118 4.36 -7.82 1.98
CA LEU A 118 3.32 -7.68 3.02
C LEU A 118 2.51 -8.97 3.17
N ALA A 119 2.24 -9.72 2.10
CA ALA A 119 1.60 -11.03 2.21
C ALA A 119 2.38 -11.97 3.16
N GLN A 120 3.69 -12.09 2.96
CA GLN A 120 4.53 -12.93 3.82
C GLN A 120 4.64 -12.38 5.24
N ALA A 121 4.76 -11.06 5.42
CA ALA A 121 4.78 -10.43 6.73
C ALA A 121 3.51 -10.76 7.54
N PHE A 122 2.33 -10.58 6.94
CA PHE A 122 1.05 -10.91 7.59
C PHE A 122 0.90 -12.41 7.85
N ALA A 123 1.33 -13.27 6.93
CA ALA A 123 1.33 -14.72 7.12
C ALA A 123 2.13 -15.12 8.37
N ARG A 124 3.35 -14.58 8.50
CA ARG A 124 4.24 -14.86 9.65
C ARG A 124 3.75 -14.25 10.96
N LEU A 125 2.96 -13.18 10.90
CA LEU A 125 2.30 -12.58 12.06
C LEU A 125 1.03 -13.34 12.47
N GLY A 126 0.51 -14.25 11.64
CA GLY A 126 -0.57 -15.18 11.99
C GLY A 126 -1.80 -15.14 11.08
N SER A 127 -1.82 -14.33 10.03
CA SER A 127 -2.90 -14.35 9.05
C SER A 127 -2.83 -15.62 8.18
N ARG A 128 -3.98 -16.19 7.84
CA ARG A 128 -4.11 -17.08 6.69
C ARG A 128 -4.16 -16.23 5.42
N VAL A 129 -3.14 -16.32 4.59
CA VAL A 129 -3.01 -15.44 3.41
C VAL A 129 -3.32 -16.20 2.12
N THR A 130 -4.12 -15.58 1.26
CA THR A 130 -4.39 -16.05 -0.11
C THR A 130 -4.03 -14.95 -1.11
N ILE A 131 -3.11 -15.24 -2.02
CA ILE A 131 -2.65 -14.32 -3.06
C ILE A 131 -3.33 -14.67 -4.39
N LEU A 132 -3.98 -13.69 -5.00
CA LEU A 132 -4.52 -13.75 -6.35
C LEU A 132 -3.49 -13.11 -7.29
N ALA A 133 -2.75 -13.96 -7.99
CA ALA A 133 -1.82 -13.54 -9.02
C ALA A 133 -2.48 -13.70 -10.40
N ARG A 134 -2.67 -12.59 -11.12
CA ARG A 134 -3.29 -12.63 -12.46
C ARG A 134 -2.49 -13.46 -13.48
N ASN A 135 -1.18 -13.58 -13.26
CA ASN A 135 -0.25 -14.42 -14.02
C ASN A 135 0.48 -15.32 -13.00
N SER A 136 1.82 -15.39 -13.05
CA SER A 136 2.68 -15.92 -11.99
C SER A 136 3.17 -14.80 -11.04
N LEU A 137 3.81 -15.21 -9.93
CA LEU A 137 4.57 -14.29 -9.08
C LEU A 137 5.77 -13.72 -9.85
N PHE A 138 6.07 -12.44 -9.66
CA PHE A 138 7.15 -11.74 -10.35
C PHE A 138 7.17 -11.95 -11.87
N PHE A 139 6.00 -11.94 -12.51
CA PHE A 139 5.82 -12.22 -13.95
C PHE A 139 6.72 -11.42 -14.92
N ARG A 140 7.25 -10.26 -14.50
CA ARG A 140 8.15 -9.43 -15.33
C ARG A 140 9.64 -9.73 -15.14
N GLU A 141 9.98 -10.57 -14.17
CA GLU A 141 11.35 -10.95 -13.84
C GLU A 141 11.68 -12.32 -14.45
N ASP A 142 12.90 -12.81 -14.21
CA ASP A 142 13.29 -14.18 -14.55
C ASP A 142 12.30 -15.19 -13.90
N PRO A 143 11.71 -16.12 -14.68
CA PRO A 143 10.73 -17.09 -14.17
C PRO A 143 11.20 -17.88 -12.95
N ALA A 144 12.50 -18.16 -12.83
CA ALA A 144 13.07 -18.89 -11.69
C ALA A 144 12.83 -18.17 -10.35
N ILE A 145 12.74 -16.84 -10.36
CA ILE A 145 12.42 -16.03 -9.16
C ILE A 145 10.99 -16.31 -8.70
N GLY A 146 10.04 -16.23 -9.63
CA GLY A 146 8.62 -16.49 -9.36
C GLY A 146 8.37 -17.92 -8.88
N GLU A 147 9.01 -18.90 -9.53
CA GLU A 147 8.91 -20.32 -9.18
C GLU A 147 9.45 -20.60 -7.77
N ALA A 148 10.66 -20.12 -7.46
CA ALA A 148 11.29 -20.31 -6.15
C ALA A 148 10.46 -19.67 -5.02
N LEU A 149 9.96 -18.45 -5.24
CA LEU A 149 9.12 -17.76 -4.24
C LEU A 149 7.77 -18.44 -4.06
N THR A 150 7.15 -18.91 -5.15
CA THR A 150 5.87 -19.63 -5.07
C THR A 150 6.03 -20.91 -4.25
N ALA A 151 7.11 -21.66 -4.46
CA ALA A 151 7.43 -22.84 -3.67
C ALA A 151 7.65 -22.49 -2.19
N ALA A 152 8.43 -21.44 -1.90
CA ALA A 152 8.70 -20.99 -0.53
C ALA A 152 7.41 -20.56 0.19
N PHE A 153 6.54 -19.79 -0.46
CA PHE A 153 5.27 -19.32 0.09
C PHE A 153 4.33 -20.49 0.41
N ARG A 154 4.19 -21.46 -0.52
CA ARG A 154 3.39 -22.66 -0.28
C ARG A 154 3.96 -23.50 0.87
N MET A 155 5.28 -23.59 1.02
CA MET A 155 5.94 -24.29 2.14
C MET A 155 5.63 -23.67 3.50
N GLU A 156 5.43 -22.35 3.58
CA GLU A 156 5.04 -21.65 4.82
C GLU A 156 3.52 -21.45 4.96
N GLY A 157 2.72 -22.08 4.09
CA GLY A 157 1.25 -22.12 4.20
C GLY A 157 0.51 -20.94 3.58
N ILE A 158 1.16 -20.16 2.71
CA ILE A 158 0.50 -19.11 1.92
C ILE A 158 -0.14 -19.75 0.68
N ASP A 159 -1.43 -19.52 0.50
CA ASP A 159 -2.18 -19.99 -0.66
C ASP A 159 -1.88 -19.07 -1.87
N VAL A 160 -1.16 -19.57 -2.88
CA VAL A 160 -0.84 -18.80 -4.11
C VAL A 160 -1.69 -19.30 -5.28
N LEU A 161 -2.68 -18.49 -5.66
CA LEU A 161 -3.57 -18.74 -6.80
C LEU A 161 -3.04 -17.99 -8.03
N GLU A 162 -2.32 -18.71 -8.89
CA GLU A 162 -1.82 -18.20 -10.16
C GLU A 162 -2.92 -18.18 -11.22
N GLN A 163 -2.74 -17.34 -12.26
CA GLN A 163 -3.75 -17.14 -13.31
C GLN A 163 -5.15 -16.81 -12.76
N THR A 164 -5.21 -16.12 -11.60
CA THR A 164 -6.43 -15.88 -10.84
C THR A 164 -6.72 -14.41 -10.71
N GLN A 165 -7.96 -14.02 -11.03
CA GLN A 165 -8.45 -12.65 -10.92
C GLN A 165 -9.82 -12.63 -10.27
N ALA A 166 -10.07 -11.60 -9.47
CA ALA A 166 -11.41 -11.30 -8.97
C ALA A 166 -12.20 -10.53 -10.03
N SER A 167 -13.38 -11.04 -10.40
CA SER A 167 -14.30 -10.36 -11.32
C SER A 167 -15.29 -9.45 -10.58
N GLN A 168 -15.47 -9.65 -9.28
CA GLN A 168 -16.31 -8.82 -8.42
C GLN A 168 -15.81 -8.88 -6.98
N VAL A 169 -15.91 -7.75 -6.28
CA VAL A 169 -15.67 -7.65 -4.83
C VAL A 169 -16.93 -7.15 -4.17
N THR A 170 -17.29 -7.75 -3.05
CA THR A 170 -18.33 -7.23 -2.16
C THR A 170 -17.82 -7.26 -0.73
N HIS A 171 -18.35 -6.37 0.12
CA HIS A 171 -18.06 -6.36 1.55
C HIS A 171 -19.38 -6.24 2.30
N ALA A 172 -19.70 -7.25 3.11
CA ALA A 172 -20.93 -7.29 3.89
C ALA A 172 -20.68 -8.00 5.22
N ASN A 173 -21.32 -7.54 6.29
CA ASN A 173 -21.21 -8.12 7.64
C ASN A 173 -19.76 -8.24 8.16
N GLY A 174 -18.87 -7.34 7.74
CA GLY A 174 -17.45 -7.32 8.15
C GLY A 174 -16.57 -8.35 7.45
N GLU A 175 -17.00 -8.90 6.32
CA GLU A 175 -16.25 -9.87 5.52
C GLU A 175 -16.21 -9.45 4.05
N PHE A 176 -15.07 -9.66 3.40
CA PHE A 176 -14.91 -9.58 1.96
C PHE A 176 -15.31 -10.88 1.28
N VAL A 177 -16.06 -10.77 0.19
CA VAL A 177 -16.37 -11.88 -0.71
C VAL A 177 -15.92 -11.50 -2.11
N LEU A 178 -14.97 -12.28 -2.64
CA LEU A 178 -14.38 -12.13 -3.97
C LEU A 178 -14.91 -13.23 -4.87
N THR A 179 -15.56 -12.86 -5.97
CA THR A 179 -15.88 -13.79 -7.05
C THR A 179 -14.66 -13.92 -7.95
N THR A 180 -14.12 -15.13 -8.08
CA THR A 180 -12.91 -15.38 -8.89
C THR A 180 -13.17 -16.48 -9.93
N ASN A 181 -12.26 -16.62 -10.90
CA ASN A 181 -12.25 -17.76 -11.82
C ASN A 181 -11.89 -19.11 -11.15
N HIS A 182 -11.53 -19.11 -9.86
CA HIS A 182 -11.30 -20.29 -9.03
C HIS A 182 -12.40 -20.51 -7.98
N GLY A 183 -13.52 -19.80 -8.10
CA GLY A 183 -14.64 -19.85 -7.16
C GLY A 183 -14.69 -18.65 -6.21
N GLU A 184 -15.52 -18.75 -5.18
CA GLU A 184 -15.69 -17.71 -4.18
C GLU A 184 -14.56 -17.78 -3.14
N LEU A 185 -13.92 -16.63 -2.86
CA LEU A 185 -12.95 -16.47 -1.79
C LEU A 185 -13.49 -15.50 -0.73
N ARG A 186 -13.35 -15.87 0.54
CA ARG A 186 -13.76 -15.05 1.68
C ARG A 186 -12.59 -14.67 2.56
N ALA A 187 -12.52 -13.42 2.96
CA ALA A 187 -11.45 -12.90 3.83
C ALA A 187 -11.99 -11.84 4.80
N ASP A 188 -11.33 -11.68 5.94
CA ASP A 188 -11.66 -10.61 6.90
C ASP A 188 -11.12 -9.28 6.39
N GLN A 189 -10.05 -9.31 5.60
CA GLN A 189 -9.50 -8.13 4.96
C GLN A 189 -8.99 -8.40 3.55
N LEU A 190 -9.06 -7.37 2.71
CA LEU A 190 -8.52 -7.36 1.35
C LEU A 190 -7.39 -6.35 1.23
N PHE A 191 -6.23 -6.78 0.74
CA PHE A 191 -5.08 -5.93 0.43
C PHE A 191 -4.84 -5.87 -1.08
N VAL A 192 -4.84 -4.67 -1.64
CA VAL A 192 -4.68 -4.40 -3.08
C VAL A 192 -3.31 -3.77 -3.33
N ALA A 193 -2.48 -4.48 -4.11
CA ALA A 193 -1.14 -4.04 -4.47
C ALA A 193 -0.85 -4.33 -5.95
N THR A 194 -1.57 -3.64 -6.83
CA THR A 194 -1.53 -3.82 -8.29
C THR A 194 -0.64 -2.82 -9.04
N GLY A 195 0.24 -2.12 -8.31
CA GLY A 195 1.17 -1.14 -8.87
C GLY A 195 0.95 0.24 -8.26
N ARG A 196 1.58 1.25 -8.89
CA ARG A 196 1.51 2.65 -8.46
C ARG A 196 1.33 3.55 -9.68
N THR A 197 0.58 4.64 -9.53
CA THR A 197 0.34 5.65 -10.56
C THR A 197 0.98 6.97 -10.16
N PRO A 198 1.65 7.70 -11.08
CA PRO A 198 2.20 9.03 -10.79
C PRO A 198 1.14 9.98 -10.22
N CYS A 199 1.50 10.76 -9.20
CA CYS A 199 0.62 11.77 -8.60
C CYS A 199 0.64 13.06 -9.43
N THR A 200 -0.08 13.05 -10.55
CA THR A 200 -0.17 14.18 -11.50
C THR A 200 -1.62 14.47 -11.93
N GLN A 201 -2.61 13.89 -11.23
CA GLN A 201 -4.01 14.15 -11.52
C GLN A 201 -4.37 15.55 -11.03
N SER A 202 -5.13 16.28 -11.83
CA SER A 202 -5.69 17.61 -11.53
C SER A 202 -6.97 17.50 -10.73
#